data_AF-A0A923BNV5-F1
#
_entry.id   AF-A0A923BNV5-F1
#
_cell.length_a   1.000
_cell.length_b   1.000
_cell.length_c   1.000
_cell.angle_alpha   90.00
_cell.angle_beta   90.00
_cell.angle_gamma   90.00
#
_symmetry.space_group_name_H-M   'P 1'
#
loop_
_entity.id
_entity.type
_entity.pdbx_description
1 polymer ?
#
loop_
_entity_poly.entity_id
_entity_poly.type
_entity_poly.pdbx_seq_one_letter_code
_entity_poly.pdbx_strand_id
1 'polypeptide(L)' 'IFNRWGDVVFEVNDYNNTDRVFNGLNNAGKELVTGTYYYKITYPSGAASKTGFLYLKR' A
#
# COMPACT_ATOMS: atom_id res chain seq x y z
N ILE A 1 -1.37 0.03 2.82
CA ILE A 1 -1.21 1.39 2.29
C ILE A 1 -2.24 2.27 2.96
N PHE A 2 -1.82 3.43 3.45
CA PHE A 2 -2.64 4.33 4.24
C PHE A 2 -2.73 5.69 3.55
N ASN A 3 -3.91 6.30 3.60
CA ASN A 3 -4.11 7.68 3.18
C ASN A 3 -3.55 8.67 4.23
N ARG A 4 -3.70 9.98 3.98
CA ARG A 4 -3.23 11.04 4.90
C ARG A 4 -3.95 11.04 6.26
N TRP A 5 -5.16 10.50 6.33
CA TRP A 5 -5.95 10.40 7.55
C TRP A 5 -5.65 9.14 8.37
N GLY A 6 -4.83 8.22 7.83
CA GLY A 6 -4.48 6.97 8.48
C GLY A 6 -5.43 5.82 8.17
N ASP A 7 -6.36 5.97 7.23
CA ASP A 7 -7.22 4.86 6.81
C ASP A 7 -6.46 3.93 5.85
N VAL A 8 -6.70 2.62 6.00
CA VAL A 8 -6.21 1.62 5.06
C VAL A 8 -6.98 1.73 3.75
N VAL A 9 -6.28 2.09 2.68
CA VAL A 9 -6.87 2.17 1.33
C VAL A 9 -6.54 0.95 0.47
N PHE A 10 -5.44 0.26 0.78
CA PHE A 10 -5.05 -0.98 0.13
C PHE A 10 -4.32 -1.89 1.10
N GLU A 11 -4.67 -3.17 1.10
CA GLU A 11 -4.04 -4.21 1.93
C GLU A 11 -4.15 -5.56 1.23
N VAL A 12 -3.06 -6.32 1.21
CA VAL A 12 -3.01 -7.63 0.59
C VAL A 12 -1.98 -8.50 1.30
N ASN A 13 -2.27 -9.79 1.39
CA ASN A 13 -1.32 -10.81 1.86
C ASN A 13 -0.52 -11.39 0.68
N ASP A 14 0.64 -11.96 0.96
CA ASP A 14 1.49 -12.64 -0.03
C ASP A 14 1.86 -11.77 -1.24
N TYR A 15 2.22 -10.51 -1.00
CA TYR A 15 2.62 -9.54 -2.03
C TYR A 15 3.74 -10.11 -2.93
N ASN A 16 3.54 -10.07 -4.25
CA ASN A 16 4.41 -10.78 -5.20
C ASN A 16 4.88 -9.96 -6.42
N ASN A 17 4.59 -8.66 -6.46
CA ASN A 17 4.91 -7.78 -7.60
C ASN A 17 4.27 -8.19 -8.95
N THR A 18 3.33 -9.13 -8.98
CA THR A 18 2.65 -9.58 -10.21
C THR A 18 1.16 -9.27 -10.16
N ASP A 19 0.40 -10.07 -9.42
CA ASP A 19 -1.06 -10.01 -9.29
C ASP A 19 -1.49 -9.43 -7.94
N ARG A 20 -0.68 -9.62 -6.89
CA ARG A 20 -0.90 -9.05 -5.56
C ARG A 20 0.10 -7.93 -5.34
N VAL A 21 -0.23 -6.79 -5.95
CA VAL A 21 0.65 -5.62 -6.06
C VAL A 21 -0.15 -4.34 -5.90
N PHE A 22 0.44 -3.33 -5.26
CA PHE A 22 -0.16 -2.01 -5.20
C PHE A 22 0.11 -1.27 -6.52
N ASN A 23 -0.94 -0.97 -7.26
CA ASN A 23 -0.89 -0.33 -8.59
C ASN A 23 -1.62 1.02 -8.63
N GLY A 24 -1.82 1.66 -7.47
CA GLY A 24 -2.57 2.92 -7.36
C GLY A 24 -4.09 2.76 -7.29
N LEU A 25 -4.58 1.53 -7.14
CA LEU A 25 -5.98 1.23 -6.86
C LEU A 25 -6.18 0.92 -5.38
N ASN A 26 -7.39 1.20 -4.89
CA ASN A 26 -7.82 0.75 -3.57
C ASN A 26 -8.27 -0.73 -3.61
N ASN A 27 -8.60 -1.30 -2.45
CA ASN A 27 -9.07 -2.69 -2.34
C ASN A 27 -10.35 -3.01 -3.16
N ALA A 28 -11.12 -2.00 -3.57
CA ALA A 28 -12.30 -2.14 -4.42
C ALA A 28 -11.99 -1.94 -5.92
N GLY A 29 -10.71 -1.85 -6.30
CA GLY A 29 -10.29 -1.62 -7.69
C GLY A 29 -10.53 -0.19 -8.18
N LYS A 30 -10.86 0.75 -7.29
CA LYS A 30 -11.05 2.17 -7.64
C LYS A 30 -9.75 2.93 -7.57
N GLU A 31 -9.60 3.87 -8.49
CA GLU A 31 -8.44 4.74 -8.57
C GLU A 31 -8.26 5.61 -7.33
N LEU A 32 -7.04 5.61 -6.80
CA LEU A 32 -6.62 6.54 -5.76
C LEU A 32 -6.18 7.87 -6.38
N VAL A 33 -6.45 8.96 -5.67
CA VAL A 33 -6.06 10.31 -6.08
C VAL A 33 -4.53 10.49 -5.98
N THR A 34 -3.97 11.35 -6.84
CA THR A 34 -2.58 11.80 -6.74
C THR A 34 -2.30 12.35 -5.34
N GLY A 35 -1.20 11.91 -4.72
CA GLY A 35 -0.86 12.36 -3.38
C GLY A 35 0.15 11.47 -2.67
N THR A 36 0.47 11.85 -1.44
CA THR A 36 1.38 11.08 -0.59
C THR A 36 0.62 10.07 0.25
N TYR A 37 1.07 8.83 0.20
CA TYR A 37 0.54 7.71 0.96
C TYR A 37 1.64 7.13 1.85
N TYR A 38 1.23 6.49 2.93
CA TYR A 38 2.15 5.75 3.79
C TYR A 38 2.03 4.25 3.49
N TYR A 39 3.16 3.55 3.42
CA TYR A 39 3.19 2.09 3.28
C TYR A 39 3.79 1.43 4.52
N LYS A 40 3.29 0.23 4.80
CA LYS A 40 3.81 -0.67 5.82
C LYS A 40 3.79 -2.09 5.26
N ILE A 41 4.93 -2.76 5.32
CA ILE A 41 5.13 -4.15 4.94
C ILE A 41 5.56 -4.90 6.19
N THR A 42 4.80 -5.91 6.57
CA THR A 42 5.07 -6.81 7.69
C THR A 42 5.52 -8.16 7.16
N TYR A 43 6.40 -8.84 7.91
CA TYR A 43 6.86 -10.19 7.56
C TYR A 43 6.35 -11.19 8.60
N PRO A 44 5.80 -12.34 8.19
CA PRO A 44 5.32 -13.36 9.11
C PRO A 44 6.45 -13.97 9.95
N SER A 45 7.70 -13.92 9.47
CA SER A 45 8.90 -14.35 10.19
C SER A 45 9.26 -13.47 11.41
N GLY A 46 8.50 -12.40 11.67
CA GLY A 46 8.80 -11.44 12.73
C GLY A 46 9.95 -10.48 12.40
N ALA A 47 10.44 -10.48 11.15
CA ALA A 47 11.42 -9.51 10.71
C ALA A 47 10.87 -8.08 10.80
N ALA A 48 11.78 -7.11 10.97
CA ALA A 48 11.42 -5.70 11.09
C ALA A 48 10.54 -5.23 9.93
N SER A 49 9.44 -4.57 10.26
CA SER A 49 8.53 -4.03 9.26
C SER A 49 9.24 -2.97 8.41
N LYS A 50 9.00 -2.98 7.10
CA LYS A 50 9.45 -1.89 6.21
C LYS A 50 8.35 -0.87 6.07
N THR A 51 8.70 0.40 6.24
CA THR A 51 7.73 1.49 6.23
C THR A 51 8.30 2.72 5.55
N GLY A 52 7.42 3.56 5.02
CA GLY A 52 7.83 4.83 4.45
C GLY A 52 6.68 5.54 3.75
N PHE A 53 7.00 6.62 3.06
CA PHE A 53 6.05 7.37 2.25
C PHE A 53 6.30 7.10 0.77
N LEU A 54 5.22 7.09 0.00
CA LEU A 54 5.27 7.08 -1.47
C LEU A 54 4.42 8.23 -1.99
N TYR A 55 4.82 8.81 -3.10
CA TYR A 55 4.01 9.78 -3.84
C TYR A 55 3.43 9.09 -5.07
N LEU A 56 2.10 8.99 -5.12
CA LEU A 56 1.38 8.47 -6.27
C LEU A 56 1.21 9.60 -7.28
N LYS A 57 1.79 9.45 -8.47
CA LYS A 57 1.67 10.38 -9.60
C LYS A 57 0.87 9.73 -10.73
N ARG A 58 0.06 10.53 -11.41
CA ARG A 58 -0.65 10.17 -12.65
C ARG A 58 0.12 10.68 -13.86
#